data_AF-A0A1R2CJ49-F1
#
_entry.id   AF-A0A1R2CJ49-F1
#
_cell.length_a   1.000
_cell.length_b   1.000
_cell.length_c   1.000
_cell.angle_alpha   90.00
_cell.angle_beta   90.00
_cell.angle_gamma   90.00
#
_symmetry.space_group_name_H-M   'P 1'
#
loop_
_entity.id
_entity.type
_entity.pdbx_description
1 polymer ?
#
loop_
_entity_poly.entity_id
_entity_poly.type
_entity_poly.pdbx_seq_one_letter_code
_entity_poly.pdbx_strand_id
1 'polypeptide(L)'
;MGNCTLRDDNVQEVWCCLNKNFDRISFRVKIDFDQYLAYQKFLEHLWEKFIFYRDKDEKATLRYEIKHWVVKGAPNRIVKELIELIFPISKKECLELYESMQKKINESGIFEAEAEVFQENLFFLTEEGKIAFRRLEFLVKYVLDIEYMEVFDKVLQLMLWFFPEHEAYALAEALIKTDITSIKNFHGYFLRSNEEKHDIITKLTEKLCETGANKKLCMKILHEMVDGLFSGYLLPFYYPYVLINFFFDGFEAIFRTAYSLFSLINYEEMTSSGQIRSEIQNKFSYVNFISIYENVNLEVIFSKL
;
A
#
# COMPACT_ATOMS: atom_id res chain seq x y z
N MET A 1 -4.02 19.07 19.92
CA MET A 1 -4.89 17.92 19.59
C MET A 1 -6.14 18.49 18.92
N GLY A 2 -6.29 18.34 17.61
CA GLY A 2 -7.51 18.75 16.92
C GLY A 2 -8.55 17.66 17.08
N ASN A 3 -9.75 18.02 17.54
CA ASN A 3 -10.85 17.07 17.68
C ASN A 3 -11.26 16.55 16.29
N CYS A 4 -11.16 15.23 16.10
CA CYS A 4 -11.95 14.53 15.09
C CYS A 4 -13.41 14.56 15.57
N THR A 5 -14.15 15.61 15.25
CA THR A 5 -15.58 15.67 15.59
C THR A 5 -16.35 14.66 14.75
N LEU A 6 -16.94 13.70 15.46
CA LEU A 6 -17.94 12.77 14.98
C LEU A 6 -19.25 13.51 14.69
N ARG A 7 -19.91 13.10 13.61
CA ARG A 7 -21.28 13.42 13.18
C ARG A 7 -21.49 14.78 12.54
N ASP A 8 -21.46 14.77 11.22
CA ASP A 8 -22.37 15.58 10.42
C ASP A 8 -23.38 14.60 9.79
N ASP A 9 -24.67 14.82 10.03
CA ASP A 9 -25.76 13.89 9.66
C ASP A 9 -26.01 13.81 8.14
N ASN A 10 -25.22 14.55 7.35
CA ASN A 10 -25.16 14.48 5.91
C ASN A 10 -23.95 13.66 5.48
N VAL A 11 -24.12 12.34 5.43
CA VAL A 11 -23.24 11.31 4.85
C VAL A 11 -22.02 11.87 4.09
N GLN A 12 -20.98 12.23 4.83
CA GLN A 12 -19.66 12.50 4.28
C GLN A 12 -18.68 11.63 5.03
N GLU A 13 -18.19 10.64 4.29
CA GLU A 13 -17.00 9.88 4.59
C GLU A 13 -15.94 10.74 5.31
N VAL A 14 -15.58 10.35 6.54
CA VAL A 14 -14.50 10.99 7.28
C VAL A 14 -13.18 10.41 6.78
N TRP A 15 -12.80 10.77 5.55
CA TRP A 15 -11.37 10.83 5.22
C TRP A 15 -10.74 11.76 6.23
N CYS A 16 -9.59 11.41 6.79
CA CYS A 16 -8.88 12.27 7.73
C CYS A 16 -8.76 13.68 7.10
N CYS A 17 -9.60 14.64 7.53
CA CYS A 17 -9.72 15.98 6.96
C CYS A 17 -8.48 16.85 7.22
N LEU A 18 -7.41 16.24 7.71
CA LEU A 18 -6.17 16.86 8.12
C LEU A 18 -5.08 16.76 7.06
N ASN A 19 -5.25 15.93 6.02
CA ASN A 19 -4.25 15.77 4.96
C ASN A 19 -4.66 16.47 3.67
N LYS A 20 -3.87 17.48 3.27
CA LYS A 20 -4.08 18.30 2.06
C LYS A 20 -3.52 17.67 0.78
N ASN A 21 -2.74 16.59 0.91
CA ASN A 21 -2.04 15.97 -0.21
C ASN A 21 -2.95 15.08 -1.06
N PHE A 22 -4.09 14.63 -0.53
CA PHE A 22 -5.01 13.71 -1.20
C PHE A 22 -6.08 14.45 -2.02
N ASP A 23 -6.16 14.15 -3.32
CA ASP A 23 -7.16 14.71 -4.22
C ASP A 23 -8.46 13.90 -4.22
N ARG A 24 -9.35 14.31 -3.32
CA ARG A 24 -10.71 13.75 -3.20
C ARG A 24 -11.57 13.98 -4.44
N ILE A 25 -11.30 15.00 -5.25
CA ILE A 25 -12.11 15.33 -6.42
C ILE A 25 -11.80 14.34 -7.54
N SER A 26 -10.52 14.14 -7.84
CA SER A 26 -10.10 13.14 -8.84
C SER A 26 -10.48 11.72 -8.42
N PHE A 27 -10.49 11.42 -7.11
CA PHE A 27 -10.93 10.13 -6.59
C PHE A 27 -12.42 9.84 -6.86
N ARG A 28 -13.27 10.87 -6.99
CA ARG A 28 -14.73 10.72 -7.19
C ARG A 28 -15.14 10.35 -8.63
N VAL A 29 -14.20 10.19 -9.56
CA VAL A 29 -14.56 9.89 -10.96
C VAL A 29 -14.96 8.41 -11.11
N LYS A 30 -16.23 8.17 -11.46
CA LYS A 30 -16.88 6.87 -11.77
C LYS A 30 -16.97 5.81 -10.65
N ILE A 31 -16.61 6.14 -9.41
CA ILE A 31 -16.90 5.25 -8.29
C ILE A 31 -18.34 5.50 -7.85
N ASP A 32 -19.17 4.45 -7.85
CA ASP A 32 -20.49 4.51 -7.22
C ASP A 32 -20.29 4.77 -5.72
N PHE A 33 -20.56 6.01 -5.32
CA PHE A 33 -20.31 6.50 -3.96
C PHE A 33 -21.13 5.70 -2.94
N ASP A 34 -22.26 5.12 -3.35
CA ASP A 34 -23.12 4.32 -2.48
C ASP A 34 -22.49 2.97 -2.12
N GLN A 35 -21.85 2.30 -3.09
CA GLN A 35 -21.13 1.04 -2.84
C GLN A 35 -19.93 1.25 -1.92
N TYR A 36 -19.18 2.32 -2.17
CA TYR A 36 -18.04 2.70 -1.34
C TYR A 36 -18.47 2.99 0.11
N LEU A 37 -19.53 3.78 0.30
CA LEU A 37 -20.08 4.09 1.62
C LEU A 37 -20.63 2.84 2.33
N ALA A 38 -21.31 1.95 1.60
CA ALA A 38 -21.79 0.69 2.15
C ALA A 38 -20.64 -0.20 2.63
N TYR A 39 -19.55 -0.26 1.87
CA TYR A 39 -18.35 -1.00 2.22
C TYR A 39 -17.64 -0.41 3.45
N GLN A 40 -17.49 0.91 3.55
CA GLN A 40 -16.94 1.54 4.75
C GLN A 40 -17.82 1.29 5.98
N LYS A 41 -19.15 1.39 5.87
CA LYS A 41 -20.08 1.07 6.97
C LYS A 41 -19.96 -0.38 7.43
N PHE A 42 -19.80 -1.31 6.48
CA PHE A 42 -19.55 -2.72 6.78
C PHE A 42 -18.26 -2.89 7.58
N LEU A 43 -17.16 -2.28 7.14
CA LEU A 43 -15.89 -2.31 7.86
C LEU A 43 -16.00 -1.66 9.25
N GLU A 44 -16.69 -0.52 9.36
CA GLU A 44 -16.90 0.15 10.65
C GLU A 44 -17.63 -0.75 11.63
N HIS A 45 -18.70 -1.43 11.19
CA HIS A 45 -19.41 -2.40 12.03
C HIS A 45 -18.52 -3.57 12.48
N LEU A 46 -17.63 -4.06 11.60
CA LEU A 46 -16.66 -5.09 11.95
C LEU A 46 -15.65 -4.59 13.00
N TRP A 47 -15.18 -3.35 12.87
CA TRP A 47 -14.15 -2.78 13.74
C TRP A 47 -14.67 -2.23 15.07
N GLU A 48 -15.91 -1.76 15.13
CA GLU A 48 -16.56 -1.40 16.40
C GLU A 48 -16.54 -2.59 17.35
N LYS A 49 -16.88 -3.80 16.87
CA LYS A 49 -16.79 -5.04 17.65
C LYS A 49 -15.37 -5.43 18.07
N PHE A 50 -14.33 -4.93 17.42
CA PHE A 50 -12.95 -5.19 17.83
C PHE A 50 -12.48 -4.17 18.87
N ILE A 51 -12.81 -2.88 18.67
CA ILE A 51 -12.41 -1.78 19.54
C ILE A 51 -13.13 -1.83 20.89
N PHE A 52 -14.41 -2.26 20.94
CA PHE A 52 -15.21 -2.30 22.18
C PHE A 52 -14.81 -3.42 23.16
N TYR A 53 -14.08 -4.46 22.72
CA TYR A 53 -13.81 -5.66 23.53
C TYR A 53 -12.36 -5.77 24.00
N ARG A 54 -11.57 -4.69 23.94
CA ARG A 54 -10.13 -4.77 24.19
C ARG A 54 -9.69 -4.14 25.50
N ASP A 55 -8.94 -4.93 26.28
CA ASP A 55 -8.11 -4.43 27.40
C ASP A 55 -6.82 -3.79 26.85
N LYS A 56 -6.43 -2.65 27.40
CA LYS A 56 -5.43 -1.73 26.82
C LYS A 56 -3.97 -2.04 27.19
N ASP A 57 -3.71 -3.09 27.96
CA ASP A 57 -2.46 -3.17 28.74
C ASP A 57 -1.35 -4.10 28.20
N GLU A 58 -1.52 -4.80 27.06
CA GLU A 58 -0.47 -5.70 26.53
C GLU A 58 -0.03 -5.39 25.08
N LYS A 59 1.22 -4.94 24.91
CA LYS A 59 1.80 -4.50 23.62
C LYS A 59 2.26 -5.61 22.66
N ALA A 60 2.56 -6.82 23.13
CA ALA A 60 3.10 -7.89 22.27
C ALA A 60 1.98 -8.71 21.60
N THR A 61 0.92 -9.03 22.36
CA THR A 61 -0.33 -9.64 21.88
C THR A 61 -1.01 -8.73 20.83
N LEU A 62 -0.77 -7.42 20.94
CA LEU A 62 -1.30 -6.35 20.09
C LEU A 62 -1.04 -6.56 18.59
N ARG A 63 0.20 -6.86 18.18
CA ARG A 63 0.58 -6.91 16.75
C ARG A 63 -0.03 -8.13 16.04
N TYR A 64 0.00 -9.30 16.67
CA TYR A 64 -0.57 -10.53 16.09
C TYR A 64 -2.10 -10.45 15.98
N GLU A 65 -2.76 -9.92 17.02
CA GLU A 65 -4.20 -9.69 17.00
C GLU A 65 -4.58 -8.64 15.95
N ILE A 66 -3.89 -7.50 15.88
CA ILE A 66 -4.18 -6.49 14.85
C ILE A 66 -3.98 -7.08 13.47
N LYS A 67 -2.92 -7.86 13.22
CA LYS A 67 -2.72 -8.54 11.93
C LYS A 67 -3.93 -9.39 11.56
N HIS A 68 -4.45 -10.22 12.48
CA HIS A 68 -5.63 -11.05 12.23
C HIS A 68 -6.89 -10.23 11.86
N TRP A 69 -7.03 -9.02 12.41
CA TRP A 69 -8.18 -8.14 12.11
C TRP A 69 -7.98 -7.31 10.86
N VAL A 70 -6.76 -6.83 10.61
CA VAL A 70 -6.41 -6.01 9.44
C VAL A 70 -6.56 -6.78 8.14
N VAL A 71 -6.29 -8.09 8.15
CA VAL A 71 -6.49 -8.91 6.96
C VAL A 71 -7.98 -8.92 6.53
N LYS A 72 -8.92 -8.61 7.44
CA LYS A 72 -10.36 -8.48 7.15
C LYS A 72 -10.76 -7.12 6.56
N GLY A 73 -9.80 -6.21 6.36
CA GLY A 73 -10.05 -4.84 5.93
C GLY A 73 -10.12 -3.85 7.08
N ALA A 74 -9.95 -2.56 6.81
CA ALA A 74 -10.06 -1.49 7.81
C ALA A 74 -10.75 -0.24 7.22
N PRO A 75 -11.58 0.46 8.00
CA PRO A 75 -12.13 1.75 7.59
C PRO A 75 -11.03 2.76 7.31
N ASN A 76 -11.22 3.60 6.29
CA ASN A 76 -10.23 4.59 5.86
C ASN A 76 -9.84 5.55 7.00
N ARG A 77 -10.79 5.87 7.87
CA ARG A 77 -10.61 6.82 8.98
C ARG A 77 -9.65 6.35 10.06
N ILE A 78 -9.33 5.05 10.15
CA ILE A 78 -8.42 4.49 11.16
C ILE A 78 -7.09 4.01 10.56
N VAL A 79 -6.89 4.14 9.25
CA VAL A 79 -5.69 3.63 8.55
C VAL A 79 -4.42 4.23 9.14
N LYS A 80 -4.42 5.54 9.39
CA LYS A 80 -3.29 6.25 9.98
C LYS A 80 -2.96 5.68 11.36
N GLU A 81 -3.97 5.60 12.23
CA GLU A 81 -3.83 5.10 13.59
C GLU A 81 -3.35 3.63 13.61
N LEU A 82 -3.84 2.81 12.68
CA LEU A 82 -3.40 1.43 12.54
C LEU A 82 -1.93 1.35 12.12
N ILE A 83 -1.49 2.16 11.16
CA ILE A 83 -0.09 2.20 10.74
C ILE A 83 0.80 2.70 11.88
N GLU A 84 0.38 3.73 12.62
CA GLU A 84 1.11 4.24 13.80
C GLU A 84 1.20 3.20 14.94
N LEU A 85 0.27 2.24 15.03
CA LEU A 85 0.36 1.11 15.95
C LEU A 85 1.41 0.06 15.53
N ILE A 86 1.65 -0.09 14.22
CA ILE A 86 2.64 -1.02 13.67
C ILE A 86 4.04 -0.37 13.70
N PHE A 87 4.12 0.89 13.26
CA PHE A 87 5.30 1.73 13.19
C PHE A 87 5.08 3.02 13.98
N PRO A 88 5.39 3.02 15.29
CA PRO A 88 5.25 4.20 16.12
C PRO A 88 6.21 5.30 15.65
N ILE A 89 5.66 6.48 15.34
CA ILE A 89 6.44 7.68 14.99
C ILE A 89 6.21 8.78 16.02
N SER A 90 7.28 9.45 16.45
CA SER A 90 7.20 10.60 17.36
C SER A 90 7.06 11.89 16.57
N LYS A 91 5.93 12.59 16.69
CA LYS A 91 5.67 13.83 15.93
C LYS A 91 6.78 14.88 16.06
N LYS A 92 7.40 14.98 17.23
CA LYS A 92 8.51 15.90 17.47
C LYS A 92 9.74 15.50 16.67
N GLU A 93 10.12 14.23 16.72
CA GLU A 93 11.26 13.69 15.97
C GLU A 93 11.02 13.78 14.46
N CYS A 94 9.79 13.51 13.98
CA CYS A 94 9.43 13.66 12.57
C CYS A 94 9.66 15.09 12.06
N LEU A 95 9.31 16.11 12.86
CA LEU A 95 9.49 17.51 12.46
C LEU A 95 10.97 17.91 12.45
N GLU A 96 11.72 17.58 13.51
CA GLU A 96 13.15 17.87 13.59
C GLU A 96 13.93 17.22 12.44
N LEU A 97 13.59 15.96 12.14
CA LEU A 97 14.13 15.21 11.03
C LEU A 97 13.78 15.88 9.69
N TYR A 98 12.52 16.23 9.48
CA TYR A 98 12.04 16.86 8.26
C TYR A 98 12.70 18.24 8.01
N GLU A 99 12.84 19.07 9.05
CA GLU A 99 13.51 20.37 8.97
C GLU A 99 14.99 20.24 8.58
N SER A 100 15.69 19.27 9.18
CA SER A 100 17.08 18.95 8.82
C SER A 100 17.21 18.55 7.35
N MET A 101 16.24 17.81 6.83
CA MET A 101 16.25 17.31 5.46
C MET A 101 15.84 18.36 4.44
N GLN A 102 14.85 19.20 4.75
CA GLN A 102 14.50 20.37 3.91
C GLN A 102 15.71 21.29 3.70
N LYS A 103 16.53 21.48 4.74
CA LYS A 103 17.77 22.25 4.63
C LYS A 103 18.72 21.65 3.57
N LYS A 104 18.90 20.32 3.57
CA LYS A 104 19.72 19.62 2.56
C LYS A 104 19.15 19.75 1.15
N ILE A 105 17.83 19.66 0.97
CA ILE A 105 17.18 19.87 -0.32
C ILE A 105 17.47 21.28 -0.84
N ASN A 106 17.23 22.30 -0.01
CA ASN A 106 17.41 23.70 -0.38
C ASN A 106 18.87 24.03 -0.71
N GLU A 107 19.82 23.46 0.03
CA GLU A 107 21.26 23.64 -0.20
C GLU A 107 21.76 22.94 -1.48
N SER A 108 21.08 21.87 -1.92
CA SER A 108 21.50 21.11 -3.11
C SER A 108 21.23 21.83 -4.43
N GLY A 109 20.17 22.65 -4.52
CA GLY A 109 19.71 23.28 -5.77
C GLY A 109 19.21 22.30 -6.85
N ILE A 110 19.28 20.98 -6.63
CA ILE A 110 18.96 19.93 -7.61
C ILE A 110 17.44 19.78 -7.78
N PHE A 111 16.66 20.00 -6.72
CA PHE A 111 15.21 19.82 -6.73
C PHE A 111 14.50 20.72 -7.76
N GLU A 112 14.96 21.97 -7.92
CA GLU A 112 14.38 22.90 -8.90
C GLU A 112 14.69 22.50 -10.35
N ALA A 113 15.80 21.81 -10.59
CA ALA A 113 16.22 21.36 -11.93
C ALA A 113 15.52 20.06 -12.39
N GLU A 114 15.14 19.17 -11.47
CA GLU A 114 14.49 17.89 -11.79
C GLU A 114 12.95 17.97 -11.76
N ALA A 115 12.36 19.03 -11.20
CA ALA A 115 10.92 19.22 -11.08
C ALA A 115 10.19 19.29 -12.45
N GLU A 116 10.88 19.57 -13.55
CA GLU A 116 10.26 19.72 -14.87
C GLU A 116 10.04 18.39 -15.62
N VAL A 117 10.60 17.26 -15.15
CA VAL A 117 10.73 16.04 -15.98
C VAL A 117 9.72 14.93 -15.64
N PHE A 118 8.99 15.01 -14.52
CA PHE A 118 8.10 13.92 -14.10
C PHE A 118 6.72 14.00 -14.78
N GLN A 119 6.48 13.13 -15.76
CA GLN A 119 5.24 13.05 -16.54
C GLN A 119 4.26 11.95 -16.10
N GLU A 120 4.58 11.15 -15.08
CA GLU A 120 3.70 10.06 -14.68
C GLU A 120 2.46 10.49 -13.89
N ASN A 121 1.40 9.73 -14.06
CA ASN A 121 0.08 9.94 -13.48
C ASN A 121 0.11 9.68 -11.97
N LEU A 122 0.10 10.75 -11.17
CA LEU A 122 0.21 10.68 -9.71
C LEU A 122 -1.13 10.20 -9.12
N PHE A 123 -1.07 9.15 -8.30
CA PHE A 123 -2.20 8.44 -7.70
C PHE A 123 -3.04 9.36 -6.82
N PHE A 124 -3.99 10.08 -7.41
CA PHE A 124 -4.98 10.90 -6.70
C PHE A 124 -4.34 11.88 -5.70
N LEU A 125 -3.26 12.55 -6.09
CA LEU A 125 -2.60 13.61 -5.31
C LEU A 125 -3.01 15.00 -5.81
N THR A 126 -3.21 15.94 -4.88
CA THR A 126 -3.38 17.38 -5.18
C THR A 126 -2.08 17.96 -5.72
N GLU A 127 -2.09 19.17 -6.31
CA GLU A 127 -0.85 19.83 -6.73
C GLU A 127 0.15 19.97 -5.56
N GLU A 128 -0.32 20.28 -4.35
CA GLU A 128 0.52 20.27 -3.15
C GLU A 128 1.05 18.86 -2.83
N GLY A 129 0.21 17.84 -2.94
CA GLY A 129 0.60 16.44 -2.75
C GLY A 129 1.65 15.97 -3.75
N LYS A 130 1.56 16.40 -5.02
CA LYS A 130 2.54 16.10 -6.06
C LYS A 130 3.90 16.71 -5.73
N ILE A 131 3.92 17.95 -5.23
CA ILE A 131 5.15 18.62 -4.78
C ILE A 131 5.74 17.89 -3.55
N ALA A 132 4.90 17.54 -2.59
CA ALA A 132 5.31 16.78 -1.40
C ALA A 132 5.90 15.42 -1.78
N PHE A 133 5.28 14.71 -2.72
CA PHE A 133 5.79 13.44 -3.25
C PHE A 133 7.17 13.59 -3.88
N ARG A 134 7.39 14.61 -4.71
CA ARG A 134 8.70 14.85 -5.33
C ARG A 134 9.79 15.09 -4.28
N ARG A 135 9.49 15.85 -3.22
CA ARG A 135 10.44 16.07 -2.12
C ARG A 135 10.74 14.76 -1.41
N LEU A 136 9.71 13.96 -1.15
CA LEU A 136 9.83 12.67 -0.50
C LEU A 136 10.68 11.69 -1.33
N GLU A 137 10.41 11.57 -2.63
CA GLU A 137 11.17 10.75 -3.57
C GLU A 137 12.64 11.19 -3.67
N PHE A 138 12.88 12.50 -3.81
CA PHE A 138 14.23 13.06 -3.83
C PHE A 138 15.00 12.68 -2.56
N LEU A 139 14.39 12.86 -1.39
CA LEU A 139 15.04 12.54 -0.13
C LEU A 139 15.34 11.05 -0.01
N VAL A 140 14.37 10.20 -0.34
CA VAL A 140 14.54 8.75 -0.27
C VAL A 140 15.65 8.27 -1.22
N LYS A 141 15.70 8.79 -2.45
CA LYS A 141 16.68 8.38 -3.46
C LYS A 141 18.09 8.90 -3.19
N TYR A 142 18.22 10.18 -2.83
CA TYR A 142 19.53 10.85 -2.79
C TYR A 142 20.09 11.03 -1.39
N VAL A 143 19.25 10.98 -0.34
CA VAL A 143 19.71 11.12 1.05
C VAL A 143 19.81 9.77 1.76
N LEU A 144 18.94 8.83 1.42
CA LEU A 144 18.94 7.49 2.01
C LEU A 144 19.63 6.43 1.13
N ASP A 145 20.11 6.83 -0.06
CA ASP A 145 21.02 6.08 -0.95
C ASP A 145 20.54 4.65 -1.30
N ILE A 146 19.25 4.51 -1.62
CA ILE A 146 18.69 3.22 -2.02
C ILE A 146 18.80 3.05 -3.53
N GLU A 147 19.58 2.05 -3.95
CA GLU A 147 19.85 1.77 -5.37
C GLU A 147 18.65 1.17 -6.12
N TYR A 148 17.75 0.45 -5.45
CA TYR A 148 16.58 -0.20 -6.08
C TYR A 148 15.29 -0.04 -5.25
N MET A 149 14.27 0.58 -5.85
CA MET A 149 13.01 0.97 -5.19
C MET A 149 11.79 0.80 -6.10
N GLU A 150 11.73 -0.29 -6.84
CA GLU A 150 10.56 -0.53 -7.70
C GLU A 150 9.29 -0.65 -6.85
N VAL A 151 8.19 -0.02 -7.29
CA VAL A 151 6.90 0.09 -6.60
C VAL A 151 6.87 1.03 -5.38
N PHE A 152 8.03 1.36 -4.80
CA PHE A 152 8.09 2.19 -3.60
C PHE A 152 7.59 3.62 -3.86
N ASP A 153 7.79 4.15 -5.07
CA ASP A 153 7.21 5.43 -5.51
C ASP A 153 5.69 5.46 -5.32
N LYS A 154 4.98 4.37 -5.66
CA LYS A 154 3.53 4.27 -5.48
C LYS A 154 3.17 4.14 -4.00
N VAL A 155 3.97 3.41 -3.22
CA VAL A 155 3.78 3.31 -1.75
C VAL A 155 3.92 4.68 -1.08
N LEU A 156 4.93 5.47 -1.45
CA LEU A 156 5.12 6.83 -0.96
C LEU A 156 3.91 7.72 -1.30
N GLN A 157 3.35 7.60 -2.51
CA GLN A 157 2.12 8.31 -2.89
C GLN A 157 0.93 7.90 -2.01
N LEU A 158 0.76 6.61 -1.72
CA LEU A 158 -0.30 6.13 -0.81
C LEU A 158 -0.10 6.60 0.63
N MET A 159 1.14 6.63 1.12
CA MET A 159 1.44 7.19 2.44
C MET A 159 0.99 8.66 2.52
N LEU A 160 1.24 9.43 1.46
CA LEU A 160 0.78 10.82 1.36
C LEU A 160 -0.74 10.97 1.28
N TRP A 161 -1.54 9.90 1.13
CA TRP A 161 -2.99 9.99 1.29
C TRP A 161 -3.40 10.15 2.76
N PHE A 162 -2.66 9.52 3.67
CA PHE A 162 -3.02 9.43 5.09
C PHE A 162 -2.13 10.27 6.00
N PHE A 163 -0.89 10.51 5.59
CA PHE A 163 0.12 11.20 6.38
C PHE A 163 0.50 12.56 5.74
N PRO A 164 0.65 13.63 6.55
CA PRO A 164 1.34 14.82 6.10
C PRO A 164 2.80 14.51 5.75
N GLU A 165 3.40 15.35 4.91
CA GLU A 165 4.72 15.09 4.29
C GLU A 165 5.82 14.71 5.31
N HIS A 166 5.92 15.43 6.43
CA HIS A 166 6.93 15.16 7.46
C HIS A 166 6.75 13.82 8.18
N GLU A 167 5.50 13.39 8.42
CA GLU A 167 5.22 12.07 8.99
C GLU A 167 5.47 10.96 7.95
N ALA A 168 5.11 11.20 6.68
CA ALA A 168 5.41 10.28 5.58
C ALA A 168 6.94 10.11 5.40
N TYR A 169 7.71 11.18 5.58
CA TYR A 169 9.17 11.12 5.58
C TYR A 169 9.71 10.23 6.70
N ALA A 170 9.27 10.46 7.94
CA ALA A 170 9.72 9.67 9.08
C ALA A 170 9.37 8.18 8.93
N LEU A 171 8.18 7.87 8.39
CA LEU A 171 7.79 6.51 8.08
C LEU A 171 8.69 5.91 6.99
N ALA A 172 8.93 6.62 5.89
CA ALA A 172 9.80 6.13 4.82
C ALA A 172 11.21 5.86 5.36
N GLU A 173 11.78 6.81 6.10
CA GLU A 173 13.09 6.66 6.72
C GLU A 173 13.12 5.45 7.68
N ALA A 174 12.09 5.29 8.51
CA ALA A 174 11.97 4.14 9.39
C ALA A 174 11.94 2.82 8.61
N LEU A 175 11.10 2.71 7.57
CA LEU A 175 11.01 1.52 6.71
C LEU A 175 12.39 1.16 6.12
N ILE A 176 13.12 2.16 5.65
CA ILE A 176 14.44 2.02 5.02
C ILE A 176 15.49 1.58 6.04
N LYS A 177 15.48 2.20 7.24
CA LYS A 177 16.38 1.87 8.34
C LYS A 177 16.08 0.54 9.02
N THR A 178 14.96 -0.13 8.71
CA THR A 178 14.58 -1.40 9.34
C THR A 178 15.40 -2.59 8.80
N ASP A 179 16.73 -2.44 8.71
CA ASP A 179 17.68 -3.37 8.08
C ASP A 179 17.34 -4.86 8.28
N ILE A 180 17.00 -5.51 7.16
CA ILE A 180 17.07 -6.93 6.81
C ILE A 180 16.98 -7.92 8.00
N THR A 181 15.77 -8.42 8.28
CA THR A 181 15.63 -9.70 8.97
C THR A 181 16.19 -10.82 8.07
N SER A 182 17.01 -11.70 8.66
CA SER A 182 17.69 -12.82 7.99
C SER A 182 16.78 -13.63 7.04
N ILE A 183 17.38 -14.35 6.09
CA ILE A 183 16.78 -15.28 5.10
C ILE A 183 15.70 -16.24 5.66
N LYS A 184 15.58 -16.37 6.99
CA LYS A 184 14.53 -17.16 7.66
C LYS A 184 13.25 -16.38 8.03
N ASN A 185 13.22 -15.04 7.94
CA ASN A 185 12.11 -14.17 8.35
C ASN A 185 11.93 -12.99 7.36
N PHE A 186 11.27 -13.22 6.24
CA PHE A 186 11.12 -12.23 5.16
C PHE A 186 9.96 -11.25 5.44
N HIS A 187 10.24 -10.15 6.17
CA HIS A 187 9.37 -8.98 6.35
C HIS A 187 10.03 -7.70 5.79
N GLY A 188 10.85 -7.85 4.74
CA GLY A 188 11.55 -6.71 4.13
C GLY A 188 10.60 -5.80 3.34
N TYR A 189 10.86 -4.49 3.39
CA TYR A 189 10.07 -3.49 2.66
C TYR A 189 10.61 -3.20 1.26
N PHE A 190 11.84 -3.62 0.98
CA PHE A 190 12.55 -3.37 -0.27
C PHE A 190 13.12 -4.68 -0.80
N LEU A 191 13.08 -4.82 -2.13
CA LEU A 191 13.86 -5.82 -2.85
C LEU A 191 15.27 -5.25 -3.10
N ARG A 192 16.27 -6.11 -3.28
CA ARG A 192 17.64 -5.67 -3.56
C ARG A 192 17.91 -5.46 -5.05
N SER A 193 17.11 -6.10 -5.90
CA SER A 193 17.32 -6.06 -7.35
C SER A 193 16.06 -6.45 -8.13
N ASN A 194 16.07 -6.15 -9.42
CA ASN A 194 15.04 -6.58 -10.36
C ASN A 194 15.08 -8.10 -10.60
N GLU A 195 16.25 -8.73 -10.48
CA GLU A 195 16.37 -10.18 -10.53
C GLU A 195 15.58 -10.85 -9.40
N GLU A 196 15.67 -10.35 -8.16
CA GLU A 196 14.89 -10.88 -7.04
C GLU A 196 13.37 -10.80 -7.30
N LYS A 197 12.90 -9.65 -7.83
CA LYS A 197 11.50 -9.47 -8.25
C LYS A 197 11.11 -10.51 -9.29
N HIS A 198 11.94 -10.66 -10.32
CA HIS A 198 11.70 -11.58 -11.43
C HIS A 198 11.63 -13.03 -10.98
N ASP A 199 12.50 -13.45 -10.06
CA ASP A 199 12.52 -14.79 -9.50
C ASP A 199 11.26 -15.11 -8.70
N ILE A 200 10.80 -14.16 -7.87
CA ILE A 200 9.54 -14.31 -7.12
C ILE A 200 8.37 -14.46 -8.08
N ILE A 201 8.27 -13.59 -9.09
CA ILE A 201 7.19 -13.64 -10.08
C ILE A 201 7.23 -14.94 -10.88
N THR A 202 8.42 -15.44 -11.23
CA THR A 202 8.58 -16.72 -11.90
C THR A 202 8.03 -17.86 -11.06
N LYS A 203 8.41 -17.94 -9.77
CA LYS A 203 7.90 -18.96 -8.85
C LYS A 203 6.38 -18.86 -8.61
N LEU A 204 5.83 -17.64 -8.52
CA LEU A 204 4.38 -17.42 -8.44
C LEU A 204 3.67 -17.91 -9.70
N THR A 205 4.22 -17.62 -10.87
CA THR A 205 3.69 -18.07 -12.16
C THR A 205 3.68 -19.59 -12.23
N GLU A 206 4.74 -20.26 -11.77
CA GLU A 206 4.81 -21.72 -11.74
C GLU A 206 3.73 -22.34 -10.84
N LYS A 207 3.46 -21.73 -9.67
CA LYS A 207 2.42 -22.17 -8.74
C LYS A 207 1.01 -21.93 -9.27
N LEU A 208 0.80 -20.82 -9.98
CA LEU A 208 -0.52 -20.47 -10.54
C LEU A 208 -0.83 -21.23 -11.83
N CYS A 209 0.19 -21.54 -12.64
CA CYS A 209 0.01 -22.05 -13.99
C CYS A 209 0.64 -23.44 -14.20
N GLU A 210 0.09 -24.47 -13.56
CA GLU A 210 0.63 -25.84 -13.60
C GLU A 210 0.66 -26.44 -15.03
N THR A 211 -0.36 -26.17 -15.84
CA THR A 211 -0.61 -26.79 -17.16
C THR A 211 0.18 -26.17 -18.31
N GLY A 212 0.95 -25.10 -18.08
CA GLY A 212 1.88 -24.52 -19.06
C GLY A 212 1.26 -23.60 -20.12
N ALA A 213 -0.01 -23.82 -20.48
CA ALA A 213 -0.75 -22.89 -21.34
C ALA A 213 -0.83 -21.52 -20.66
N ASN A 214 -0.46 -20.46 -21.38
CA ASN A 214 -0.48 -19.07 -20.91
C ASN A 214 0.50 -18.66 -19.79
N LYS A 215 1.52 -19.48 -19.42
CA LYS A 215 2.56 -19.08 -18.43
C LYS A 215 3.19 -17.72 -18.72
N LYS A 216 3.57 -17.46 -19.97
CA LYS A 216 4.18 -16.17 -20.38
C LYS A 216 3.22 -14.98 -20.17
N LEU A 217 1.93 -15.18 -20.42
CA LEU A 217 0.91 -14.15 -20.21
C LEU A 217 0.70 -13.92 -18.71
N CYS A 218 0.59 -14.97 -17.91
CA CYS A 218 0.51 -14.87 -16.44
C CYS A 218 1.71 -14.09 -15.87
N MET A 219 2.93 -14.48 -16.24
CA MET A 219 4.15 -13.81 -15.80
C MET A 219 4.12 -12.31 -16.13
N LYS A 220 3.76 -11.96 -17.37
CA LYS A 220 3.63 -10.56 -17.81
C LYS A 220 2.62 -9.79 -16.94
N ILE A 221 1.46 -10.38 -16.66
CA ILE A 221 0.42 -9.73 -15.83
C ILE A 221 0.87 -9.55 -14.39
N LEU A 222 1.56 -10.55 -13.82
CA LEU A 222 2.09 -10.44 -12.46
C LEU A 222 3.12 -9.31 -12.36
N HIS A 223 3.99 -9.14 -13.37
CA HIS A 223 4.86 -7.96 -13.46
C HIS A 223 4.03 -6.67 -13.55
N GLU A 224 3.06 -6.58 -14.46
CA GLU A 224 2.20 -5.38 -14.59
C GLU A 224 1.46 -5.03 -13.28
N MET A 225 0.99 -6.04 -12.53
CA MET A 225 0.32 -5.85 -11.24
C MET A 225 1.28 -5.34 -10.17
N VAL A 226 2.48 -5.91 -10.07
CA VAL A 226 3.47 -5.52 -9.05
C VAL A 226 4.00 -4.13 -9.37
N ASP A 227 4.50 -3.91 -10.58
CA ASP A 227 5.14 -2.65 -11.01
C ASP A 227 4.15 -1.48 -10.95
N GLY A 228 2.88 -1.73 -11.31
CA GLY A 228 1.82 -0.73 -11.25
C GLY A 228 1.14 -0.57 -9.89
N LEU A 229 1.57 -1.30 -8.85
CA LEU A 229 0.87 -1.45 -7.57
C LEU A 229 -0.64 -1.71 -7.75
N PHE A 230 -1.00 -2.62 -8.65
CA PHE A 230 -2.37 -2.99 -9.02
C PHE A 230 -3.19 -1.88 -9.70
N SER A 231 -2.53 -0.85 -10.24
CA SER A 231 -3.20 0.18 -11.05
C SER A 231 -3.90 -0.46 -12.25
N GLY A 232 -5.19 -0.14 -12.40
CA GLY A 232 -6.05 -0.75 -13.40
C GLY A 232 -6.57 -2.15 -13.05
N TYR A 233 -6.14 -2.77 -11.95
CA TYR A 233 -6.67 -4.06 -11.46
C TYR A 233 -7.56 -3.87 -10.23
N LEU A 234 -7.17 -2.98 -9.33
CA LEU A 234 -7.95 -2.60 -8.14
C LEU A 234 -8.57 -1.22 -8.30
N LEU A 235 -9.79 -1.07 -7.77
CA LEU A 235 -10.40 0.23 -7.60
C LEU A 235 -9.66 1.03 -6.51
N PRO A 236 -9.56 2.37 -6.64
CA PRO A 236 -8.80 3.23 -5.72
C PRO A 236 -9.11 3.05 -4.23
N PHE A 237 -10.33 2.65 -3.89
CA PHE A 237 -10.75 2.45 -2.50
C PHE A 237 -10.21 1.19 -1.82
N TYR A 238 -9.55 0.28 -2.55
CA TYR A 238 -8.90 -0.90 -1.97
C TYR A 238 -7.44 -0.66 -1.60
N TYR A 239 -6.83 0.43 -2.05
CA TYR A 239 -5.45 0.78 -1.72
C TYR A 239 -5.15 1.01 -0.23
N PRO A 240 -6.09 1.49 0.62
CA PRO A 240 -5.88 1.51 2.06
C PRO A 240 -5.56 0.12 2.62
N TYR A 241 -6.21 -0.93 2.10
CA TYR A 241 -5.92 -2.31 2.49
C TYR A 241 -4.52 -2.75 2.05
N VAL A 242 -4.14 -2.44 0.81
CA VAL A 242 -2.80 -2.73 0.28
C VAL A 242 -1.73 -2.06 1.15
N LEU A 243 -1.93 -0.79 1.50
CA LEU A 243 -1.01 -0.02 2.33
C LEU A 243 -0.86 -0.63 3.73
N ILE A 244 -1.95 -0.94 4.44
CA ILE A 244 -1.84 -1.49 5.80
C ILE A 244 -1.12 -2.84 5.78
N ASN A 245 -1.47 -3.74 4.85
CA ASN A 245 -0.82 -5.04 4.76
C ASN A 245 0.66 -4.91 4.38
N PHE A 246 1.01 -3.93 3.53
CA PHE A 246 2.42 -3.61 3.27
C PHE A 246 3.15 -3.22 4.56
N PHE A 247 2.58 -2.39 5.44
CA PHE A 247 3.23 -2.08 6.72
C PHE A 247 3.39 -3.31 7.65
N PHE A 248 2.50 -4.31 7.57
CA PHE A 248 2.61 -5.54 8.35
C PHE A 248 3.68 -6.50 7.84
N ASP A 249 3.61 -6.80 6.53
CA ASP A 249 4.31 -7.93 5.91
C ASP A 249 5.34 -7.49 4.87
N GLY A 250 5.50 -6.19 4.66
CA GLY A 250 6.42 -5.63 3.68
C GLY A 250 6.04 -5.98 2.25
N PHE A 251 7.06 -6.26 1.43
CA PHE A 251 6.87 -6.54 0.01
C PHE A 251 6.14 -7.88 -0.23
N GLU A 252 6.14 -8.81 0.74
CA GLU A 252 5.33 -10.03 0.66
C GLU A 252 3.84 -9.71 0.46
N ALA A 253 3.33 -8.66 1.10
CA ALA A 253 1.93 -8.27 0.99
C ALA A 253 1.52 -7.94 -0.45
N ILE A 254 2.45 -7.37 -1.24
CA ILE A 254 2.24 -7.04 -2.65
C ILE A 254 2.11 -8.33 -3.45
N PHE A 255 3.06 -9.25 -3.33
CA PHE A 255 3.01 -10.53 -4.03
C PHE A 255 1.81 -11.40 -3.62
N ARG A 256 1.46 -11.39 -2.33
CA ARG A 256 0.26 -12.09 -1.83
C ARG A 256 -1.01 -11.51 -2.41
N THR A 257 -1.09 -10.19 -2.55
CA THR A 257 -2.20 -9.50 -3.23
C THR A 257 -2.27 -9.90 -4.70
N ALA A 258 -1.15 -9.85 -5.43
CA ALA A 258 -1.06 -10.24 -6.84
C ALA A 258 -1.57 -11.68 -7.06
N TYR A 259 -1.05 -12.62 -6.26
CA TYR A 259 -1.47 -14.02 -6.30
C TYR A 259 -2.97 -14.18 -6.01
N SER A 260 -3.48 -13.50 -4.98
CA SER A 260 -4.88 -13.60 -4.57
C SER A 260 -5.82 -13.07 -5.65
N LEU A 261 -5.48 -11.95 -6.28
CA LEU A 261 -6.22 -11.40 -7.42
C LEU A 261 -6.23 -12.35 -8.61
N PHE A 262 -5.07 -12.93 -8.93
CA PHE A 262 -4.95 -13.86 -10.06
C PHE A 262 -5.71 -15.18 -9.80
N SER A 263 -5.77 -15.62 -8.54
CA SER A 263 -6.49 -16.83 -8.13
C SER A 263 -8.02 -16.70 -8.22
N LEU A 264 -8.56 -15.49 -8.40
CA LEU A 264 -10.00 -15.27 -8.58
C LEU A 264 -10.50 -15.68 -9.97
N ILE A 265 -9.60 -15.85 -10.93
CA ILE A 265 -9.96 -15.99 -12.34
C ILE A 265 -9.52 -17.33 -12.92
N ASN A 266 -10.26 -17.82 -13.93
CA ASN A 266 -9.82 -18.96 -14.73
C ASN A 266 -8.99 -18.43 -15.91
N TYR A 267 -7.66 -18.38 -15.75
CA TYR A 267 -6.76 -17.81 -16.75
C TYR A 267 -6.56 -18.71 -17.99
N GLU A 268 -6.92 -20.00 -17.91
CA GLU A 268 -6.68 -20.96 -18.99
C GLU A 268 -7.47 -20.64 -20.27
N GLU A 269 -8.62 -19.99 -20.12
CA GLU A 269 -9.52 -19.61 -21.22
C GLU A 269 -9.22 -18.20 -21.78
N MET A 270 -8.20 -17.51 -21.26
CA MET A 270 -7.93 -16.12 -21.57
C MET A 270 -6.74 -15.95 -22.52
N THR A 271 -6.84 -14.95 -23.41
CA THR A 271 -5.87 -14.75 -24.50
C THR A 271 -5.15 -13.39 -24.46
N SER A 272 -5.55 -12.48 -23.58
CA SER A 272 -4.99 -11.12 -23.53
C SER A 272 -4.99 -10.52 -22.13
N SER A 273 -4.08 -9.55 -21.90
CA SER A 273 -4.00 -8.77 -20.66
C SER A 273 -5.31 -8.04 -20.34
N GLY A 274 -6.00 -7.52 -21.35
CA GLY A 274 -7.26 -6.81 -21.18
C GLY A 274 -8.40 -7.70 -20.67
N GLN A 275 -8.47 -8.95 -21.16
CA GLN A 275 -9.46 -9.93 -20.68
C GLN A 275 -9.21 -10.30 -19.22
N ILE A 276 -7.95 -10.58 -18.85
CA ILE A 276 -7.56 -10.89 -17.48
C ILE A 276 -7.91 -9.74 -16.53
N ARG A 277 -7.54 -8.51 -16.89
CA ARG A 277 -7.84 -7.32 -16.11
C ARG A 277 -9.34 -7.13 -15.89
N SER A 278 -10.13 -7.22 -16.96
CA SER A 278 -11.59 -7.12 -16.91
C SER A 278 -12.20 -8.21 -16.04
N GLU A 279 -11.75 -9.46 -16.17
CA GLU A 279 -12.27 -10.56 -15.36
C GLU A 279 -11.95 -10.36 -13.87
N ILE A 280 -10.73 -9.94 -13.54
CA ILE A 280 -10.36 -9.63 -12.16
C ILE A 280 -11.28 -8.56 -11.61
N GLN A 281 -11.50 -7.47 -12.34
CA GLN A 281 -12.41 -6.40 -11.92
C GLN A 281 -13.86 -6.90 -11.75
N ASN A 282 -14.34 -7.77 -12.63
CA ASN A 282 -15.70 -8.31 -12.58
C ASN A 282 -15.91 -9.35 -11.46
N LYS A 283 -14.89 -10.16 -11.18
CA LYS A 283 -14.92 -11.20 -10.15
C LYS A 283 -14.47 -10.72 -8.78
N PHE A 284 -13.89 -9.52 -8.70
CA PHE A 284 -13.43 -8.97 -7.44
C PHE A 284 -14.62 -8.80 -6.49
N SER A 285 -14.66 -9.66 -5.48
CA SER A 285 -15.47 -9.50 -4.28
C SER A 285 -14.50 -9.36 -3.12
N TYR A 286 -14.66 -8.29 -2.34
CA TYR A 286 -13.76 -8.01 -1.22
C TYR A 286 -13.69 -9.18 -0.22
N VAL A 287 -14.84 -9.83 0.03
CA VAL A 287 -14.93 -11.00 0.92
C VAL A 287 -14.20 -12.21 0.34
N ASN A 288 -14.38 -12.48 -0.95
CA ASN A 288 -13.70 -13.61 -1.61
C ASN A 288 -12.19 -13.36 -1.68
N PHE A 289 -11.79 -12.13 -1.97
CA PHE A 289 -10.40 -11.72 -2.01
C PHE A 289 -9.71 -11.88 -0.65
N ILE A 290 -10.32 -11.40 0.44
CA ILE A 290 -9.80 -11.59 1.80
C ILE A 290 -9.70 -13.08 2.12
N SER A 291 -10.76 -13.85 1.85
CA SER A 291 -10.77 -15.29 2.12
C SER A 291 -9.60 -16.00 1.42
N ILE A 292 -9.32 -15.64 0.16
CA ILE A 292 -8.14 -16.17 -0.54
C ILE A 292 -6.86 -15.68 0.17
N TYR A 293 -6.71 -14.36 0.35
CA TYR A 293 -5.52 -13.73 0.93
C TYR A 293 -5.13 -14.28 2.31
N GLU A 294 -6.10 -14.52 3.19
CA GLU A 294 -5.91 -15.14 4.52
C GLU A 294 -5.29 -16.54 4.44
N ASN A 295 -5.64 -17.29 3.39
CA ASN A 295 -5.23 -18.68 3.21
C ASN A 295 -4.00 -18.84 2.31
N VAL A 296 -3.52 -17.78 1.65
CA VAL A 296 -2.30 -17.86 0.84
C VAL A 296 -1.07 -17.93 1.76
N ASN A 297 -0.45 -19.11 1.85
CA ASN A 297 0.91 -19.24 2.35
C ASN A 297 1.90 -19.14 1.17
N LEU A 298 2.63 -18.01 1.10
CA LEU A 298 3.75 -17.81 0.18
C LEU A 298 5.11 -18.05 0.83
N GLU A 299 5.20 -18.35 2.13
CA GLU A 299 6.46 -18.61 2.83
C GLU A 299 7.25 -19.75 2.15
N VAL A 300 6.56 -20.75 1.58
CA VAL A 300 7.19 -21.84 0.84
C VAL A 300 7.87 -21.37 -0.46
N ILE A 301 7.39 -20.28 -1.06
CA ILE A 301 7.99 -19.64 -2.24
C ILE A 301 9.17 -18.77 -1.84
N PHE A 302 9.02 -18.00 -0.76
CA PHE A 302 10.02 -17.06 -0.25
C PHE A 302 11.19 -17.75 0.47
N SER A 303 10.96 -18.84 1.21
CA SER A 303 12.00 -19.61 1.92
C SER A 303 12.98 -20.36 1.02
N LYS A 304 12.75 -20.35 -0.30
CA LYS A 304 13.59 -21.00 -1.32
C LYS A 304 14.32 -19.98 -2.21
N LEU A 305 14.26 -18.69 -1.89
CA LEU A 305 15.06 -17.62 -2.50
C LEU A 305 16.30 -17.40 -1.64
#